data_AF-A0A960E4V7-F1
#
_entry.id   AF-A0A960E4V7-F1
#
_cell.length_a   1.000
_cell.length_b   1.000
_cell.length_c   1.000
_cell.angle_alpha   90.00
_cell.angle_beta   90.00
_cell.angle_gamma   90.00
#
_symmetry.space_group_name_H-M   'P 1'
#
loop_
_entity.id
_entity.type
_entity.pdbx_description
1 polymer ?
#
loop_
_entity_poly.entity_id
_entity_poly.type
_entity_poly.pdbx_seq_one_letter_code
_entity_poly.pdbx_strand_id
1 'polypeptide(L)'
;GRLVVVLSHHNSWTMDNGGDDHFDPGPRTDGGALLALLGRHPNVVLWANGHSHEHQIHVHPGRRPGAGLWEVNTASAIDFGQQGRTFELLDNGDGTLSIVVTVLDHAGPPAVRHRADGRWTPRQLAGLSRELAANDNRWIDPMGLLGGPEDRNVELVVADPRSAG
;
A
#
# COMPACT_ATOMS: atom_id res chain seq x y z
N GLY A 1 3.77 5.03 -24.49
CA GLY A 1 4.47 5.78 -23.42
C GLY A 1 5.11 4.83 -22.42
N ARG A 2 5.85 5.33 -21.42
CA ARG A 2 6.36 4.51 -20.30
C ARG A 2 5.34 4.48 -19.16
N LEU A 3 5.10 3.30 -18.58
CA LEU A 3 4.29 3.16 -17.37
C LEU A 3 5.01 3.80 -16.17
N VAL A 4 4.24 4.39 -15.26
CA VAL A 4 4.73 5.05 -14.05
C VAL A 4 4.02 4.48 -12.84
N VAL A 5 4.81 4.18 -11.82
CA VAL A 5 4.37 3.82 -10.47
C VAL A 5 4.85 4.90 -9.51
N VAL A 6 3.96 5.37 -8.65
CA VAL A 6 4.26 6.39 -7.62
C VAL A 6 4.36 5.69 -6.27
N LEU A 7 5.38 6.06 -5.49
CA LEU A 7 5.58 5.60 -4.11
C LEU A 7 5.59 6.81 -3.17
N SER A 8 4.83 6.75 -2.08
CA SER A 8 4.82 7.77 -1.04
C SER A 8 4.64 7.18 0.36
N HIS A 9 4.83 7.99 1.38
CA HIS A 9 4.45 7.61 2.74
C HIS A 9 2.94 7.73 2.95
N HIS A 10 2.36 8.91 2.70
CA HIS A 10 0.94 9.18 2.94
C HIS A 10 0.07 8.73 1.77
N ASN A 11 -1.19 8.42 2.10
CA ASN A 11 -2.25 8.07 1.18
C ASN A 11 -3.21 9.26 0.96
N SER A 12 -4.13 9.14 0.00
CA SER A 12 -4.99 10.24 -0.42
C SER A 12 -5.93 10.75 0.66
N TRP A 13 -6.36 9.92 1.60
CA TRP A 13 -7.32 10.30 2.65
C TRP A 13 -6.69 10.85 3.92
N THR A 14 -5.37 10.70 4.09
CA THR A 14 -4.62 11.24 5.24
C THR A 14 -3.79 12.47 4.90
N MET A 15 -3.65 12.79 3.61
CA MET A 15 -3.08 14.06 3.15
C MET A 15 -4.12 15.18 3.23
N ASP A 16 -4.59 15.51 4.43
CA ASP A 16 -5.68 16.48 4.67
C ASP A 16 -5.23 17.76 5.42
N ASN A 17 -3.94 17.85 5.75
CA ASN A 17 -3.37 18.98 6.49
C ASN A 17 -3.18 20.21 5.60
N GLY A 18 -4.28 20.80 5.16
CA GLY A 18 -4.34 22.03 4.36
C GLY A 18 -4.16 23.32 5.16
N GLY A 19 -3.77 23.23 6.43
CA GLY A 19 -3.49 24.41 7.26
C GLY A 19 -2.19 25.10 6.87
N ASP A 20 -2.10 26.39 7.17
CA ASP A 20 -0.87 27.17 6.99
C ASP A 20 0.23 26.66 7.93
N ASP A 21 1.40 26.37 7.38
CA ASP A 21 2.61 26.08 8.14
C ASP A 21 3.46 27.34 8.25
N HIS A 22 3.84 27.71 9.48
CA HIS A 22 4.72 28.84 9.73
C HIS A 22 6.10 28.67 9.10
N PHE A 23 6.63 27.44 9.06
CA PHE A 23 7.95 27.14 8.50
C PHE A 23 7.92 26.84 7.00
N ASP A 24 6.76 26.51 6.46
CA ASP A 24 6.52 26.28 5.03
C ASP A 24 5.21 26.96 4.57
N PRO A 25 5.20 28.31 4.48
CA PRO A 25 4.00 29.06 4.20
C PRO A 25 3.54 28.89 2.75
N GLY A 26 2.27 28.54 2.57
CA GLY A 26 1.64 28.39 1.26
C GLY A 26 0.64 27.24 1.22
N PRO A 27 -0.13 27.12 0.13
CA PRO A 27 -1.10 26.05 -0.01
C PRO A 27 -0.38 24.69 -0.08
N ARG A 28 -0.67 23.83 0.90
CA ARG A 28 -0.18 22.44 0.90
C ARG A 28 -0.93 21.62 -0.15
N THR A 29 -0.22 20.68 -0.77
CA THR A 29 -0.84 19.72 -1.69
C THR A 29 -1.54 18.64 -0.86
N ASP A 30 -2.87 18.67 -0.85
CA ASP A 30 -3.68 17.60 -0.26
C ASP A 30 -3.77 16.37 -1.18
N GLY A 31 -4.36 15.29 -0.68
CA GLY A 31 -4.50 14.05 -1.44
C GLY A 31 -5.33 14.20 -2.71
N GLY A 32 -6.36 15.04 -2.68
CA GLY A 32 -7.20 15.35 -3.85
C GLY A 32 -6.43 16.08 -4.94
N ALA A 33 -5.61 17.06 -4.58
CA ALA A 33 -4.74 17.80 -5.47
C ALA A 33 -3.67 16.90 -6.11
N LEU A 34 -3.09 15.98 -5.34
CA LEU A 34 -2.15 14.99 -5.86
C LEU A 34 -2.86 14.03 -6.82
N LEU A 35 -4.02 13.46 -6.47
CA LEU A 35 -4.82 12.62 -7.36
C LEU A 35 -5.19 13.34 -8.66
N ALA A 36 -5.58 14.62 -8.58
CA ALA A 36 -5.86 15.44 -9.75
C ALA A 36 -4.63 15.67 -10.63
N LEU A 37 -3.42 15.76 -10.05
CA LEU A 37 -2.17 15.78 -10.80
C LEU A 37 -1.93 14.43 -11.48
N LEU A 38 -1.97 13.32 -10.74
CA LEU A 38 -1.74 11.99 -11.28
C LEU A 38 -2.74 11.64 -12.40
N GLY A 39 -4.01 12.00 -12.24
CA GLY A 39 -5.06 11.79 -13.24
C GLY A 39 -4.86 12.54 -14.56
N ARG A 40 -4.01 13.58 -14.61
CA ARG A 40 -3.60 14.23 -15.88
C ARG A 40 -2.56 13.42 -16.66
N HIS A 41 -1.94 12.44 -16.01
CA HIS A 41 -0.89 11.59 -16.58
C HIS A 41 -1.40 10.15 -16.72
N PRO A 42 -2.06 9.81 -17.84
CA PRO A 42 -2.71 8.50 -18.01
C PRO A 42 -1.74 7.32 -17.96
N ASN A 43 -0.44 7.56 -18.04
CA ASN A 43 0.59 6.54 -17.90
C ASN A 43 0.96 6.22 -16.44
N VAL A 44 0.38 6.91 -15.45
CA VAL A 44 0.42 6.53 -14.04
C VAL A 44 -0.66 5.47 -13.81
N VAL A 45 -0.24 4.26 -13.44
CA VAL A 45 -1.16 3.10 -13.30
C VAL A 45 -1.31 2.61 -11.87
N LEU A 46 -0.33 2.92 -11.01
CA LEU A 46 -0.29 2.50 -9.61
C LEU A 46 0.31 3.62 -8.75
N TRP A 47 -0.33 3.87 -7.61
CA TRP A 47 0.22 4.63 -6.50
C TRP A 47 0.24 3.74 -5.26
N ALA A 48 1.42 3.35 -4.79
CA ALA A 48 1.55 2.55 -3.57
C ALA A 48 2.02 3.42 -2.39
N ASN A 49 1.38 3.26 -1.24
CA ASN A 49 1.59 4.11 -0.06
C ASN A 49 1.33 3.37 1.26
N GLY A 50 1.36 4.09 2.38
CA GLY A 50 1.15 3.58 3.73
C GLY A 50 0.58 4.68 4.65
N HIS A 51 1.22 4.89 5.81
CA HIS A 51 0.81 5.86 6.84
C HIS A 51 -0.41 5.46 7.68
N SER A 52 -1.49 4.94 7.08
CA SER A 52 -2.67 4.52 7.87
C SER A 52 -2.56 3.12 8.49
N HIS A 53 -1.45 2.43 8.26
CA HIS A 53 -1.12 1.12 8.85
C HIS A 53 -2.07 -0.02 8.45
N GLU A 54 -2.94 0.18 7.46
CA GLU A 54 -3.92 -0.80 7.01
C GLU A 54 -3.70 -1.25 5.56
N HIS A 55 -4.26 -2.40 5.23
CA HIS A 55 -4.39 -2.88 3.87
C HIS A 55 -5.66 -2.31 3.25
N GLN A 56 -5.51 -1.44 2.25
CA GLN A 56 -6.65 -0.79 1.59
C GLN A 56 -6.33 -0.47 0.13
N ILE A 57 -7.27 -0.78 -0.76
CA ILE A 57 -7.14 -0.57 -2.19
C ILE A 57 -8.28 0.32 -2.70
N HIS A 58 -7.93 1.35 -3.43
CA HIS A 58 -8.86 2.24 -4.11
C HIS A 58 -8.62 2.28 -5.60
N VAL A 59 -9.71 2.39 -6.36
CA VAL A 59 -9.67 2.76 -7.77
C VAL A 59 -9.93 4.25 -7.90
N HIS A 60 -9.11 4.93 -8.70
CA HIS A 60 -9.32 6.32 -9.10
C HIS A 60 -9.60 6.35 -10.60
N PRO A 61 -10.89 6.36 -11.02
CA PRO A 61 -11.27 6.25 -12.41
C PRO A 61 -10.78 7.43 -13.26
N GLY A 62 -10.29 7.12 -14.45
CA GLY A 62 -9.95 8.10 -15.48
C GLY A 62 -11.15 8.46 -16.36
N ARG A 63 -10.89 9.23 -17.42
CA ARG A 63 -11.93 9.72 -18.35
C ARG A 63 -12.53 8.65 -19.26
N ARG A 64 -11.85 7.50 -19.42
CA ARG A 64 -12.27 6.38 -20.27
C ARG A 64 -12.60 5.17 -19.38
N PRO A 65 -13.54 4.31 -19.77
CA PRO A 65 -13.80 3.06 -19.07
C PRO A 65 -12.51 2.26 -18.86
N GLY A 66 -12.29 1.78 -17.64
CA GLY A 66 -11.10 1.01 -17.26
C GLY A 66 -9.80 1.81 -17.18
N ALA A 67 -9.74 3.06 -17.61
CA ALA A 67 -8.57 3.92 -17.41
C ALA A 67 -8.58 4.50 -15.99
N GLY A 68 -7.42 4.99 -15.53
CA GLY A 68 -7.25 5.54 -14.20
C GLY A 68 -6.00 4.99 -13.55
N LEU A 69 -5.94 5.05 -12.23
CA LEU A 69 -4.89 4.41 -11.44
C LEU A 69 -5.48 3.68 -10.24
N TRP A 70 -4.75 2.67 -9.79
CA TRP A 70 -5.00 2.02 -8.51
C TRP A 70 -4.16 2.68 -7.43
N GLU A 71 -4.77 3.02 -6.30
CA GLU A 71 -4.07 3.39 -5.08
C GLU A 71 -4.05 2.20 -4.14
N VAL A 72 -2.88 1.79 -3.69
CA VAL A 72 -2.69 0.61 -2.83
C VAL A 72 -1.91 0.98 -1.57
N ASN A 73 -2.62 0.98 -0.45
CA ASN A 73 -2.08 1.22 0.88
C ASN A 73 -1.65 -0.09 1.53
N THR A 74 -0.46 -0.08 2.11
CA THR A 74 0.14 -1.27 2.74
C THR A 74 0.12 -1.12 4.27
N ALA A 75 -0.20 -2.22 4.94
CA ALA A 75 -0.20 -2.30 6.39
C ALA A 75 1.22 -2.13 6.93
N SER A 76 1.31 -1.74 8.20
CA SER A 76 2.61 -1.50 8.82
C SER A 76 3.36 -2.78 9.12
N ALA A 77 4.69 -2.70 9.08
CA ALA A 77 5.56 -3.79 9.51
C ALA A 77 5.66 -3.92 11.04
N ILE A 78 5.13 -2.95 11.81
CA ILE A 78 5.19 -2.97 13.27
C ILE A 78 3.91 -3.52 13.92
N ASP A 79 2.77 -3.39 13.23
CA ASP A 79 1.47 -3.80 13.75
C ASP A 79 1.17 -5.28 13.45
N PHE A 80 0.06 -5.78 13.99
CA PHE A 80 -0.37 -7.15 13.79
C PHE A 80 -0.43 -7.54 12.31
N GLY A 81 -0.04 -8.78 12.02
CA GLY A 81 0.17 -9.29 10.67
C GLY A 81 1.61 -9.11 10.20
N GLN A 82 2.20 -7.92 10.38
CA GLN A 82 3.55 -7.57 9.91
C GLN A 82 3.77 -7.98 8.43
N GLN A 83 2.82 -7.61 7.59
CA GLN A 83 2.69 -8.06 6.20
C GLN A 83 3.32 -7.07 5.22
N GLY A 84 4.08 -7.59 4.26
CA GLY A 84 4.56 -6.85 3.09
C GLY A 84 3.74 -7.17 1.84
N ARG A 85 4.04 -6.52 0.71
CA ARG A 85 3.40 -6.80 -0.58
C ARG A 85 4.39 -6.82 -1.74
N THR A 86 4.12 -7.66 -2.73
CA THR A 86 4.68 -7.52 -4.08
C THR A 86 3.66 -6.86 -5.00
N PHE A 87 4.19 -6.19 -6.02
CA PHE A 87 3.43 -5.58 -7.11
C PHE A 87 4.05 -6.05 -8.42
N GLU A 88 3.30 -6.82 -9.19
CA GLU A 88 3.74 -7.33 -10.49
C GLU A 88 2.87 -6.71 -11.58
N LEU A 89 3.50 -6.03 -12.54
CA LEU A 89 2.82 -5.41 -13.67
C LEU A 89 2.93 -6.34 -14.88
N LEU A 90 1.79 -6.80 -15.36
CA LEU A 90 1.66 -7.73 -16.47
C LEU A 90 0.90 -7.07 -17.62
N ASP A 91 1.37 -7.32 -18.84
CA ASP A 91 0.68 -6.94 -20.07
C ASP A 91 -0.21 -8.11 -20.51
N ASN A 92 -1.51 -7.88 -20.60
CA ASN A 92 -2.47 -8.93 -20.92
C ASN A 92 -2.58 -9.19 -22.43
N GLY A 93 -1.99 -8.33 -23.27
CA GLY A 93 -2.04 -8.46 -24.73
C GLY A 93 -3.41 -8.16 -25.35
N ASP A 94 -4.39 -7.75 -24.55
CA ASP A 94 -5.76 -7.41 -24.96
C ASP A 94 -6.08 -5.90 -24.82
N GLY A 95 -5.04 -5.09 -24.62
CA GLY A 95 -5.17 -3.66 -24.36
C GLY A 95 -5.40 -3.31 -22.89
N THR A 96 -5.25 -4.27 -21.97
CA THR A 96 -5.25 -4.04 -20.52
C THR A 96 -3.91 -4.43 -19.87
N LEU A 97 -3.70 -3.94 -18.66
CA LEU A 97 -2.63 -4.33 -17.75
C LEU A 97 -3.24 -4.95 -16.49
N SER A 98 -2.56 -5.94 -15.94
CA SER A 98 -2.85 -6.47 -14.61
C SER A 98 -1.76 -6.06 -13.63
N ILE A 99 -2.17 -5.49 -12.49
CA ILE A 99 -1.31 -5.29 -11.33
C ILE A 99 -1.66 -6.39 -10.33
N VAL A 100 -0.82 -7.40 -10.25
CA VAL A 100 -1.00 -8.49 -9.29
C VAL A 100 -0.38 -8.08 -7.97
N VAL A 101 -1.22 -7.98 -6.93
CA VAL A 101 -0.84 -7.64 -5.57
C VAL A 101 -0.85 -8.92 -4.76
N THR A 102 0.28 -9.25 -4.13
CA THR A 102 0.38 -10.43 -3.26
C THR A 102 0.91 -10.02 -1.90
N VAL A 103 0.15 -10.35 -0.85
CA VAL A 103 0.53 -10.15 0.55
C VAL A 103 1.51 -11.24 0.99
N LEU A 104 2.57 -10.82 1.66
CA LEU A 104 3.65 -11.69 2.12
C LEU A 104 3.83 -11.59 3.63
N ASP A 105 3.92 -12.74 4.29
CA ASP A 105 4.33 -12.84 5.68
C ASP A 105 5.84 -13.01 5.80
N HIS A 106 6.44 -12.44 6.84
CA HIS A 106 7.81 -12.79 7.20
C HIS A 106 7.93 -14.23 7.70
N ALA A 107 9.13 -14.80 7.63
CA ALA A 107 9.37 -16.22 7.98
C ALA A 107 9.59 -16.48 9.49
N GLY A 108 9.46 -15.46 10.34
CA GLY A 108 9.45 -15.60 11.80
C GLY A 108 8.31 -16.52 12.28
N PRO A 109 8.56 -17.43 13.23
CA PRO A 109 7.54 -18.34 13.73
C PRO A 109 6.45 -17.58 14.51
N PRO A 110 5.22 -18.10 14.59
CA PRO A 110 4.12 -17.46 15.32
C PRO A 110 4.33 -17.46 16.84
N ALA A 111 5.23 -18.31 17.34
CA ALA A 111 5.63 -18.31 18.75
C ALA A 111 7.15 -18.52 18.88
N VAL A 112 7.77 -17.88 19.87
CA VAL A 112 9.20 -18.00 20.17
C VAL A 112 9.44 -18.35 21.63
N ARG A 113 10.50 -19.10 21.92
CA ARG A 113 10.95 -19.26 23.30
C ARG A 113 11.53 -17.93 23.78
N HIS A 114 10.95 -17.36 24.84
CA HIS A 114 11.40 -16.07 25.40
C HIS A 114 12.79 -16.13 26.08
N ARG A 115 13.35 -17.33 26.26
CA ARG A 115 14.72 -17.55 26.70
C ARG A 115 15.51 -18.23 25.59
N ALA A 116 16.63 -17.62 25.23
CA ALA A 116 17.60 -18.19 24.31
C ALA A 116 18.92 -18.39 25.04
N ASP A 117 19.50 -19.59 24.94
CA ASP A 117 20.82 -19.91 25.51
C ASP A 117 21.97 -19.36 24.63
N GLY A 118 21.79 -18.15 24.07
CA GLY A 118 22.69 -17.56 23.09
C GLY A 118 22.11 -16.32 22.40
N ARG A 119 22.77 -15.88 21.30
CA ARG A 119 22.29 -14.74 20.50
C ARG A 119 21.04 -15.11 19.72
N TRP A 120 20.13 -14.14 19.60
CA TRP A 120 18.92 -14.28 18.80
C TRP A 120 19.25 -14.18 17.30
N THR A 121 18.63 -15.04 16.49
CA THR A 121 18.66 -14.94 15.02
C THR A 121 17.63 -13.94 14.51
N PRO A 122 17.78 -13.36 13.30
CA PRO A 122 16.76 -12.48 12.71
C PRO A 122 15.38 -13.11 12.63
N ARG A 123 15.29 -14.42 12.34
CA ARG A 123 14.02 -15.16 12.30
C ARG A 123 13.36 -15.24 13.68
N GLN A 124 14.13 -15.43 14.75
CA GLN A 124 13.61 -15.43 16.12
C GLN A 124 13.19 -14.03 16.55
N LEU A 125 13.94 -12.98 16.17
CA LEU A 125 13.56 -11.60 16.46
C LEU A 125 12.26 -11.21 15.73
N ALA A 126 12.07 -11.65 14.48
CA ALA A 126 10.82 -11.46 13.75
C ALA A 126 9.64 -12.19 14.43
N GLY A 127 9.85 -13.42 14.92
CA GLY A 127 8.82 -14.14 15.68
C GLY A 127 8.44 -13.43 16.98
N LEU A 128 9.43 -12.90 17.72
CA LEU A 128 9.17 -12.08 18.91
C LEU A 128 8.39 -10.81 18.57
N SER A 129 8.76 -10.13 17.48
CA SER A 129 8.06 -8.93 17.03
C SER A 129 6.60 -9.23 16.70
N ARG A 130 6.32 -10.35 16.04
CA ARG A 130 4.96 -10.83 15.77
C ARG A 130 4.16 -11.09 17.04
N GLU A 131 4.75 -11.74 18.04
CA GLU A 131 4.09 -11.96 19.33
C GLU A 131 3.75 -10.63 20.02
N LEU A 132 4.69 -9.68 20.03
CA LEU A 132 4.46 -8.36 20.63
C LEU A 132 3.36 -7.59 19.89
N ALA A 133 3.38 -7.58 18.56
CA ALA A 133 2.37 -6.94 17.73
C ALA A 133 0.96 -7.56 17.92
N ALA A 134 0.87 -8.88 18.13
CA ALA A 134 -0.39 -9.55 18.44
C ALA A 134 -0.93 -9.25 19.85
N ASN A 135 -0.09 -8.78 20.76
CA ASN A 135 -0.49 -8.41 22.13
C ASN A 135 -0.71 -6.90 22.31
N ASP A 136 -0.60 -6.09 21.25
CA ASP A 136 -0.94 -4.68 21.34
C ASP A 136 -2.46 -4.51 21.50
N ASN A 137 -2.87 -4.06 22.68
CA ASN A 137 -4.27 -3.94 23.06
C ASN A 137 -4.76 -2.49 23.12
N ARG A 138 -3.98 -1.52 22.63
CA ARG A 138 -4.19 -0.12 23.04
C ARG A 138 -4.84 0.81 22.03
N TRP A 139 -4.80 0.56 20.72
CA TRP A 139 -5.15 1.64 19.78
C TRP A 139 -5.90 1.26 18.50
N ILE A 140 -5.93 -0.02 18.10
CA ILE A 140 -6.41 -0.40 16.75
C ILE A 140 -7.09 -1.77 16.80
N ASP A 141 -8.11 -1.99 15.95
CA ASP A 141 -8.62 -3.34 15.64
C ASP A 141 -7.57 -4.06 14.77
N PRO A 142 -6.80 -5.02 15.32
CA PRO A 142 -5.68 -5.62 14.59
C PRO A 142 -6.16 -6.42 13.37
N MET A 143 -7.38 -6.95 13.42
CA MET A 143 -7.96 -7.68 12.29
C MET A 143 -8.42 -6.72 11.20
N GLY A 144 -8.92 -5.54 11.58
CA GLY A 144 -9.30 -4.48 10.64
C GLY A 144 -8.12 -4.01 9.77
N LEU A 145 -6.92 -3.92 10.35
CA LEU A 145 -5.71 -3.51 9.62
C LEU A 145 -5.31 -4.46 8.48
N LEU A 146 -5.78 -5.71 8.52
CA LEU A 146 -5.48 -6.71 7.49
C LEU A 146 -6.27 -6.49 6.20
N GLY A 147 -7.27 -5.59 6.21
CA GLY A 147 -8.14 -5.30 5.08
C GLY A 147 -9.10 -6.44 4.72
N GLY A 148 -9.99 -6.17 3.77
CA GLY A 148 -10.88 -7.17 3.20
C GLY A 148 -10.17 -8.11 2.20
N PRO A 149 -10.83 -9.19 1.74
CA PRO A 149 -10.30 -10.03 0.66
C PRO A 149 -9.90 -9.23 -0.60
N GLU A 150 -10.65 -8.17 -0.92
CA GLU A 150 -10.42 -7.22 -2.00
C GLU A 150 -9.15 -6.39 -1.83
N ASP A 151 -8.65 -6.26 -0.61
CA ASP A 151 -7.44 -5.49 -0.32
C ASP A 151 -6.19 -6.36 -0.35
N ARG A 152 -6.30 -7.70 -0.43
CA ARG A 152 -5.18 -8.62 -0.16
C ARG A 152 -4.55 -9.17 -1.44
N ASN A 153 -4.78 -10.45 -1.74
CA ASN A 153 -4.20 -11.13 -2.90
C ASN A 153 -5.15 -10.96 -4.08
N VAL A 154 -4.91 -9.93 -4.89
CA VAL A 154 -5.85 -9.50 -5.93
C VAL A 154 -5.14 -9.15 -7.23
N GLU A 155 -5.90 -9.28 -8.32
CA GLU A 155 -5.55 -8.75 -9.63
C GLU A 155 -6.30 -7.44 -9.86
N LEU A 156 -5.56 -6.36 -10.06
CA LEU A 156 -6.12 -5.04 -10.34
C LEU A 156 -5.94 -4.73 -11.82
N VAL A 157 -7.04 -4.76 -12.57
CA VAL A 157 -7.01 -4.54 -14.03
C VAL A 157 -7.16 -3.04 -14.33
N VAL A 158 -6.38 -2.54 -15.28
CA VAL A 158 -6.47 -1.18 -15.81
C VAL A 158 -6.27 -1.19 -17.32
N ALA A 159 -6.96 -0.32 -18.05
CA ALA A 159 -6.74 -0.16 -19.49
C ALA A 159 -5.28 0.27 -19.74
N ASP A 160 -4.61 -0.38 -20.70
CA ASP A 160 -3.23 -0.07 -21.02
C ASP A 160 -3.15 1.34 -21.66
N PRO A 161 -2.48 2.32 -21.02
CA PRO A 161 -2.36 3.66 -21.59
C PRO A 161 -1.46 3.70 -22.84
N ARG A 162 -0.77 2.61 -23.16
CA ARG A 162 0.08 2.48 -24.36
C ARG A 162 -0.71 2.01 -25.58
N SER A 163 -1.84 1.32 -25.39
CA SER A 163 -2.70 0.81 -26.48
C SER A 163 -3.66 1.88 -27.03
N ALA A 164 -3.86 2.97 -26.30
CA ALA A 164 -4.73 4.09 -26.67
C ALA A 164 -4.05 5.14 -27.59
N GLY A 165 -2.91 4.79 -28.21
CA GLY A 165 -2.09 5.67 -29.06
C GLY A 165 -2.17 5.34 -30.54
#